data_AF-A0A2E7J414-F1
#
_entry.id   AF-A0A2E7J414-F1
#
_cell.length_a   1.000
_cell.length_b   1.000
_cell.length_c   1.000
_cell.angle_alpha   90.00
_cell.angle_beta   90.00
_cell.angle_gamma   90.00
#
_symmetry.space_group_name_H-M   'P 1'
#
loop_
_entity.id
_entity.type
_entity.pdbx_description
1 polymer ?
#
loop_
_entity_poly.entity_id
_entity_poly.type
_entity_poly.pdbx_seq_one_letter_code
_entity_poly.pdbx_strand_id
1 'polypeptide(L)'
;MKMNEFRSPSYLNELLTNHLGRYIDSNKHLINENYDSELASYVRNSKVIFETQREIQRNAEEFYSGRIGKMPIYDLSTFLVTAASLFIPEHLRDEHAVLNAEKMGAGDQVPNAHLSARLSLVTNLSFPCLLAVTTYDHDGSMISAHDLVVDDGKGNSQLTMFGLGVVMSLNSEGIELEEEILALLEVPEGME
;
A
#
# COMPACT_ATOMS: atom_id res chain seq x y z
N MET A 1 -31.88 0.26 19.94
CA MET A 1 -31.05 1.49 19.96
C MET A 1 -30.81 1.85 18.51
N LYS A 2 -31.39 2.93 17.99
CA LYS A 2 -31.12 3.36 16.61
C LYS A 2 -29.73 4.00 16.63
N MET A 3 -28.70 3.33 16.11
CA MET A 3 -27.46 4.00 15.73
C MET A 3 -27.88 5.17 14.82
N ASN A 4 -27.48 6.40 15.16
CA ASN A 4 -27.63 7.52 14.24
C ASN A 4 -26.92 7.12 12.94
N GLU A 5 -27.66 6.94 11.84
CA GLU A 5 -27.12 6.45 10.55
C GLU A 5 -25.91 7.29 10.09
N PHE A 6 -25.92 8.59 10.42
CA PHE A 6 -24.85 9.58 10.18
C PHE A 6 -23.53 9.35 10.96
N ARG A 7 -23.46 8.34 11.83
CA ARG A 7 -22.23 7.96 12.57
C ARG A 7 -21.83 6.50 12.35
N SER A 8 -22.50 5.80 11.45
CA SER A 8 -22.13 4.42 11.13
C SER A 8 -20.72 4.37 10.51
N PRO A 9 -19.92 3.31 10.77
CA PRO A 9 -18.59 3.17 10.19
C PRO A 9 -18.60 3.27 8.65
N SER A 10 -19.60 2.67 8.00
CA SER A 10 -19.76 2.72 6.54
C SER A 10 -20.00 4.14 6.02
N TYR A 11 -20.84 4.92 6.71
CA TYR A 11 -21.10 6.31 6.34
C TYR A 11 -19.84 7.16 6.47
N LEU A 12 -19.12 7.04 7.59
CA LEU A 12 -17.88 7.78 7.82
C LEU A 12 -16.77 7.35 6.86
N ASN A 13 -16.70 6.06 6.51
CA ASN A 13 -15.78 5.55 5.50
C ASN A 13 -16.07 6.16 4.13
N GLU A 14 -17.34 6.18 3.70
CA GLU A 14 -17.76 6.78 2.44
C GLU A 14 -17.48 8.29 2.42
N LEU A 15 -17.77 8.99 3.51
CA LEU A 15 -17.50 10.42 3.66
C LEU A 15 -16.01 10.75 3.50
N LEU A 16 -15.14 10.05 4.23
CA LEU A 16 -13.69 10.25 4.14
C LEU A 16 -13.13 9.81 2.79
N THR A 17 -13.66 8.74 2.20
CA THR A 17 -13.29 8.29 0.84
C THR A 17 -13.68 9.33 -0.20
N ASN A 18 -14.82 10.01 -0.06
CA ASN A 18 -15.22 11.09 -0.95
C ASN A 18 -14.28 12.30 -0.87
N HIS A 19 -13.82 12.67 0.34
CA HIS A 19 -12.81 13.72 0.50
C HIS A 19 -11.48 13.33 -0.15
N LEU A 20 -11.02 12.10 0.07
CA LEU A 20 -9.84 11.56 -0.60
C LEU A 20 -10.01 11.61 -2.13
N GLY A 21 -11.15 11.14 -2.65
CA GLY A 21 -11.45 11.15 -4.08
C GLY A 21 -11.39 12.55 -4.68
N ARG A 22 -11.98 13.55 -4.02
CA ARG A 22 -11.92 14.96 -4.47
C ARG A 22 -10.50 15.51 -4.47
N TYR A 23 -9.69 15.18 -3.46
CA TYR A 23 -8.28 15.56 -3.41
C TYR A 23 -7.50 14.94 -4.58
N ILE A 24 -7.68 13.65 -4.83
CA ILE A 24 -7.04 12.95 -5.94
C ILE A 24 -7.50 13.52 -7.28
N ASP A 25 -8.80 13.70 -7.50
CA ASP A 25 -9.37 14.21 -8.74
C ASP A 25 -8.90 15.63 -9.07
N SER A 26 -8.74 16.49 -8.05
CA SER A 26 -8.20 17.83 -8.23
C SER A 26 -6.75 17.82 -8.71
N ASN A 27 -6.02 16.72 -8.44
CA ASN A 27 -4.62 16.54 -8.76
C ASN A 27 -4.34 15.46 -9.82
N LYS A 28 -5.39 14.90 -10.44
CA LYS A 28 -5.26 13.73 -11.32
C LYS A 28 -4.32 13.91 -12.51
N HIS A 29 -4.19 15.14 -13.01
CA HIS A 29 -3.27 15.47 -14.09
C HIS A 29 -1.80 15.20 -13.68
N LEU A 30 -1.41 15.56 -12.45
CA LEU A 30 -0.07 15.29 -11.92
C LEU A 30 0.18 13.79 -11.80
N ILE A 31 -0.84 13.04 -11.40
CA ILE A 31 -0.75 11.58 -11.28
C ILE A 31 -0.60 10.97 -12.67
N ASN A 32 -1.49 11.29 -13.60
CA ASN A 32 -1.50 10.78 -14.98
C ASN A 32 -0.16 11.03 -15.69
N GLU A 33 0.35 12.26 -15.61
CA GLU A 33 1.60 12.65 -16.29
C GLU A 33 2.84 11.88 -15.78
N ASN A 34 2.79 11.34 -14.55
CA ASN A 34 3.94 10.70 -13.91
C ASN A 34 3.78 9.19 -13.65
N TYR A 35 2.55 8.66 -13.63
CA TYR A 35 2.26 7.30 -13.17
C TYR A 35 3.04 6.24 -13.96
N ASP A 36 2.93 6.26 -15.29
CA ASP A 36 3.55 5.25 -16.14
C ASP A 36 5.08 5.30 -16.06
N SER A 37 5.67 6.50 -16.02
CA SER A 37 7.13 6.65 -15.92
C SER A 37 7.65 6.17 -14.56
N GLU A 38 6.95 6.51 -13.48
CA GLU A 38 7.35 6.10 -12.12
C GLU A 38 7.16 4.60 -11.90
N LEU A 39 6.07 4.03 -12.38
CA LEU A 39 5.84 2.59 -12.37
C LEU A 39 6.90 1.85 -13.19
N ALA A 40 7.18 2.30 -14.41
CA ALA A 40 8.22 1.70 -15.25
C ALA A 40 9.60 1.79 -14.61
N SER A 41 9.93 2.92 -13.96
CA SER A 41 11.19 3.09 -13.23
C SER A 41 11.26 2.16 -12.02
N TYR A 42 10.17 1.99 -11.27
CA TYR A 42 10.10 1.07 -10.14
C TYR A 42 10.33 -0.36 -10.60
N VAL A 43 9.54 -0.82 -11.58
CA VAL A 43 9.60 -2.18 -12.14
C VAL A 43 10.98 -2.52 -12.66
N ARG A 44 11.63 -1.58 -13.38
CA ARG A 44 12.98 -1.79 -13.90
C ARG A 44 13.97 -2.10 -12.78
N ASN A 45 13.90 -1.36 -11.67
CA ASN A 45 14.83 -1.52 -10.56
C ASN A 45 14.53 -2.77 -9.73
N SER A 46 13.26 -3.04 -9.42
CA SER A 46 12.85 -4.20 -8.62
C SER A 46 13.15 -5.51 -9.36
N LYS A 47 12.92 -5.56 -10.68
CA LYS A 47 13.22 -6.72 -11.51
C LYS A 47 14.70 -7.07 -11.51
N VAL A 48 15.59 -6.08 -11.64
CA VAL A 48 17.05 -6.31 -11.58
C VAL A 48 17.47 -6.94 -10.25
N ILE A 49 16.92 -6.44 -9.12
CA ILE A 49 17.21 -7.00 -7.80
C ILE A 49 16.75 -8.46 -7.73
N PHE A 50 15.50 -8.73 -8.11
CA PHE A 50 14.94 -10.08 -8.08
C PHE A 50 15.70 -11.07 -8.96
N GLU A 51 15.98 -10.70 -10.21
CA GLU A 51 16.71 -11.56 -11.15
C GLU A 51 18.13 -11.87 -10.66
N THR A 52 18.82 -10.87 -10.10
CA THR A 52 20.16 -11.06 -9.51
C THR A 52 20.12 -12.05 -8.33
N GLN A 53 19.15 -11.91 -7.42
CA GLN A 53 19.03 -12.85 -6.30
C GLN A 53 18.68 -14.26 -6.76
N ARG A 54 17.84 -14.38 -7.80
CA ARG A 54 17.45 -15.66 -8.38
C ARG A 54 18.63 -16.38 -9.03
N GLU A 55 19.50 -15.65 -9.72
CA GLU A 55 20.72 -16.23 -10.30
C GLU A 55 21.66 -16.76 -9.21
N ILE A 56 21.87 -15.99 -8.14
CA ILE A 56 22.69 -16.42 -6.99
C ILE A 56 22.10 -17.69 -6.35
N GLN A 57 20.78 -17.75 -6.17
CA GLN A 57 20.10 -18.90 -5.60
C GLN A 57 20.28 -20.15 -6.48
N ARG A 58 20.10 -20.04 -7.80
CA ARG A 58 20.31 -21.16 -8.74
C ARG A 58 21.75 -21.67 -8.67
N ASN A 59 22.73 -20.77 -8.68
CA ASN A 59 24.14 -21.14 -8.57
C ASN A 59 24.46 -21.84 -7.24
N ALA A 60 23.83 -21.38 -6.14
CA ALA A 60 23.95 -22.05 -4.85
C ALA A 60 23.32 -23.45 -4.89
N GLU A 61 22.10 -23.58 -5.40
CA GLU A 61 21.39 -24.86 -5.54
C GLU A 61 22.23 -25.87 -6.33
N GLU A 62 22.79 -25.46 -7.48
CA GLU A 62 23.68 -26.30 -8.29
C GLU A 62 24.93 -26.74 -7.52
N PHE A 63 25.60 -25.82 -6.81
CA PHE A 63 26.81 -26.12 -6.04
C PHE A 63 26.56 -27.08 -4.86
N TYR A 64 25.39 -26.96 -4.23
CA TYR A 64 25.00 -27.78 -3.07
C TYR A 64 24.23 -29.05 -3.46
N SER A 65 23.89 -29.24 -4.74
CA SER A 65 23.20 -30.44 -5.21
C SER A 65 23.90 -31.73 -4.77
N GLY A 66 23.15 -32.61 -4.09
CA GLY A 66 23.65 -33.88 -3.56
C GLY A 66 24.46 -33.80 -2.26
N ARG A 67 24.59 -32.63 -1.62
CA ARG A 67 25.29 -32.49 -0.33
C ARG A 67 24.34 -32.71 0.86
N ILE A 68 24.86 -33.34 1.92
CA ILE A 68 24.17 -33.53 3.20
C ILE A 68 24.81 -32.59 4.23
N GLY A 69 24.02 -31.74 4.89
CA GLY A 69 24.49 -30.82 5.94
C GLY A 69 23.88 -29.42 5.80
N LYS A 70 24.38 -28.48 6.61
CA LYS A 70 23.96 -27.06 6.52
C LYS A 70 24.46 -26.43 5.22
N MET A 71 23.59 -25.67 4.56
CA MET A 71 23.87 -25.01 3.28
C MET A 71 23.63 -23.51 3.41
N PRO A 72 24.43 -22.80 4.24
CA PRO A 72 24.11 -21.44 4.66
C PRO A 72 23.94 -20.46 3.49
N ILE A 73 24.72 -20.62 2.41
CA ILE A 73 24.60 -19.77 1.23
C ILE A 73 23.29 -20.04 0.47
N TYR A 74 22.90 -21.31 0.33
CA TYR A 74 21.62 -21.68 -0.28
C TYR A 74 20.44 -21.16 0.56
N ASP A 75 20.49 -21.36 1.88
CA ASP A 75 19.44 -20.93 2.81
C ASP A 75 19.27 -19.39 2.77
N LEU A 76 20.39 -18.65 2.82
CA LEU A 76 20.38 -17.19 2.72
C LEU A 76 19.88 -16.70 1.36
N SER A 77 20.31 -17.33 0.26
CA SER A 77 19.84 -16.96 -1.09
C SER A 77 18.34 -17.19 -1.26
N THR A 78 17.80 -18.27 -0.68
CA THR A 78 16.36 -18.56 -0.71
C THR A 78 15.56 -17.51 0.07
N PHE A 79 16.06 -17.07 1.22
CA PHE A 79 15.47 -15.96 1.96
C PHE A 79 15.47 -14.67 1.14
N LEU A 80 16.61 -14.33 0.51
CA LEU A 80 16.72 -13.11 -0.30
C LEU A 80 15.82 -13.12 -1.53
N VAL A 81 15.67 -14.27 -2.21
CA VAL A 81 14.72 -14.41 -3.33
C VAL A 81 13.28 -14.24 -2.83
N THR A 82 12.94 -14.82 -1.68
CA THR A 82 11.62 -14.64 -1.05
C THR A 82 11.35 -13.17 -0.77
N ALA A 83 12.28 -12.46 -0.10
CA ALA A 83 12.14 -11.04 0.17
C ALA A 83 12.06 -10.21 -1.13
N ALA A 84 12.91 -10.50 -2.11
CA ALA A 84 12.95 -9.79 -3.39
C ALA A 84 11.64 -9.98 -4.20
N SER A 85 10.99 -11.13 -4.10
CA SER A 85 9.71 -11.38 -4.79
C SER A 85 8.57 -10.46 -4.33
N LEU A 86 8.63 -9.95 -3.09
CA LEU A 86 7.65 -9.01 -2.57
C LEU A 86 7.71 -7.65 -3.27
N PHE A 87 8.83 -7.30 -3.91
CA PHE A 87 8.97 -6.05 -4.67
C PHE A 87 8.45 -6.17 -6.11
N ILE A 88 8.12 -7.37 -6.59
CA ILE A 88 7.64 -7.55 -7.96
C ILE A 88 6.12 -7.38 -7.96
N PRO A 89 5.55 -6.49 -8.81
CA PRO A 89 4.10 -6.39 -8.97
C PRO A 89 3.49 -7.71 -9.43
N GLU A 90 2.26 -8.00 -9.00
CA GLU A 90 1.58 -9.29 -9.21
C GLU A 90 1.63 -9.75 -10.67
N HIS A 91 1.29 -8.87 -11.62
CA HIS A 91 1.25 -9.16 -13.05
C HIS A 91 2.63 -9.47 -13.68
N LEU A 92 3.73 -9.27 -12.95
CA LEU A 92 5.10 -9.56 -13.38
C LEU A 92 5.76 -10.69 -12.60
N ARG A 93 5.08 -11.27 -11.60
CA ARG A 93 5.62 -12.37 -10.80
C ARG A 93 5.66 -13.64 -11.64
N ASP A 94 6.75 -14.39 -11.50
CA ASP A 94 6.79 -15.78 -11.93
C ASP A 94 6.21 -16.71 -10.86
N GLU A 95 6.03 -18.00 -11.18
CA GLU A 95 5.43 -18.99 -10.27
C GLU A 95 6.11 -19.04 -8.89
N HIS A 96 7.43 -18.83 -8.83
CA HIS A 96 8.15 -18.83 -7.56
C HIS A 96 7.87 -17.57 -6.75
N ALA A 97 7.84 -16.41 -7.41
CA ALA A 97 7.51 -15.14 -6.77
C ALA A 97 6.06 -15.09 -6.28
N VAL A 98 5.11 -15.66 -7.03
CA VAL A 98 3.69 -15.78 -6.61
C VAL A 98 3.58 -16.57 -5.31
N LEU A 99 4.15 -17.78 -5.26
CA LEU A 99 4.09 -18.65 -4.07
C LEU A 99 4.66 -17.97 -2.81
N ASN A 100 5.71 -17.17 -2.98
CA ASN A 100 6.34 -16.46 -1.87
C ASN A 100 5.51 -15.25 -1.39
N ALA A 101 4.95 -14.47 -2.31
CA ALA A 101 4.11 -13.32 -1.97
C ALA A 101 2.79 -13.74 -1.30
N GLU A 102 2.16 -14.81 -1.79
CA GLU A 102 0.92 -15.35 -1.23
C GLU A 102 1.11 -15.87 0.20
N LYS A 103 2.21 -16.58 0.48
CA LYS A 103 2.52 -17.07 1.84
C LYS A 103 2.59 -15.95 2.87
N MET A 104 3.01 -14.76 2.46
CA MET A 104 3.11 -13.60 3.33
C MET A 104 1.82 -12.78 3.39
N GLY A 105 0.80 -13.11 2.57
CA GLY A 105 -0.42 -12.31 2.46
C GLY A 105 -0.18 -10.87 2.00
N ALA A 106 0.97 -10.60 1.37
CA ALA A 106 1.43 -9.24 1.11
C ALA A 106 0.76 -8.60 -0.10
N GLY A 107 0.20 -9.40 -1.03
CA GLY A 107 -0.37 -8.91 -2.29
C GLY A 107 0.60 -7.94 -2.99
N ASP A 108 0.09 -6.80 -3.46
CA ASP A 108 0.89 -5.72 -4.05
C ASP A 108 1.15 -4.54 -3.08
N GLN A 109 1.04 -4.76 -1.76
CA GLN A 109 1.24 -3.67 -0.78
C GLN A 109 2.62 -3.00 -0.89
N VAL A 110 3.69 -3.77 -1.08
CA VAL A 110 5.06 -3.22 -1.22
C VAL A 110 5.23 -2.44 -2.53
N PRO A 111 4.89 -3.00 -3.71
CA PRO A 111 4.86 -2.24 -4.96
C PRO A 111 4.04 -0.95 -4.88
N ASN A 112 2.83 -1.03 -4.31
CA ASN A 112 1.92 0.11 -4.21
C ASN A 112 2.49 1.20 -3.28
N ALA A 113 3.12 0.82 -2.17
CA ALA A 113 3.79 1.77 -1.28
C ALA A 113 4.97 2.47 -1.97
N HIS A 114 5.79 1.73 -2.73
CA HIS A 114 6.90 2.33 -3.47
C HIS A 114 6.41 3.27 -4.58
N LEU A 115 5.36 2.89 -5.31
CA LEU A 115 4.78 3.74 -6.34
C LEU A 115 4.18 5.01 -5.73
N SER A 116 3.44 4.89 -4.63
CA SER A 116 2.87 6.03 -3.90
C SER A 116 3.96 6.98 -3.39
N ALA A 117 5.07 6.46 -2.87
CA ALA A 117 6.20 7.27 -2.42
C ALA A 117 6.87 8.02 -3.59
N ARG A 118 7.04 7.34 -4.73
CA ARG A 118 7.58 7.95 -5.95
C ARG A 118 6.68 9.06 -6.48
N LEU A 119 5.38 8.78 -6.62
CA LEU A 119 4.39 9.78 -7.02
C LEU A 119 4.39 10.98 -6.07
N SER A 120 4.43 10.74 -4.75
CA SER A 120 4.51 11.80 -3.74
C SER A 120 5.75 12.68 -3.96
N LEU A 121 6.92 12.09 -4.20
CA LEU A 121 8.17 12.84 -4.42
C LEU A 121 8.14 13.71 -5.70
N VAL A 122 7.56 13.21 -6.78
CA VAL A 122 7.56 13.94 -8.07
C VAL A 122 6.42 14.95 -8.18
N THR A 123 5.31 14.73 -7.48
CA THR A 123 4.12 15.60 -7.54
C THR A 123 3.97 16.52 -6.32
N ASN A 124 4.72 16.27 -5.25
CA ASN A 124 4.53 16.85 -3.91
C ASN A 124 3.16 16.56 -3.26
N LEU A 125 2.37 15.63 -3.81
CA LEU A 125 1.12 15.20 -3.20
C LEU A 125 1.40 14.38 -1.93
N SER A 126 0.45 14.40 -1.00
CA SER A 126 0.58 13.66 0.25
C SER A 126 0.74 12.16 0.03
N PHE A 127 1.83 11.59 0.54
CA PHE A 127 2.09 10.15 0.50
C PHE A 127 0.95 9.33 1.13
N PRO A 128 0.45 9.64 2.34
CA PRO A 128 -0.69 8.91 2.90
C PRO A 128 -1.95 8.93 2.03
N CYS A 129 -2.26 10.05 1.36
CA CYS A 129 -3.40 10.12 0.44
C CYS A 129 -3.19 9.22 -0.78
N LEU A 130 -1.99 9.22 -1.37
CA LEU A 130 -1.67 8.33 -2.49
C LEU A 130 -1.67 6.85 -2.08
N LEU A 131 -1.08 6.54 -0.93
CA LEU A 131 -1.00 5.17 -0.40
C LEU A 131 -2.38 4.56 -0.08
N ALA A 132 -3.34 5.39 0.30
CA ALA A 132 -4.71 4.93 0.57
C ALA A 132 -5.47 4.49 -0.69
N VAL A 133 -5.08 4.97 -1.88
CA VAL A 133 -5.68 4.58 -3.15
C VAL A 133 -5.18 3.20 -3.55
N THR A 134 -6.10 2.29 -3.86
CA THR A 134 -5.76 0.93 -4.30
C THR A 134 -5.75 0.81 -5.82
N THR A 135 -6.56 1.59 -6.51
CA THR A 135 -6.63 1.57 -7.98
C THR A 135 -6.86 2.97 -8.55
N TYR A 136 -6.09 3.32 -9.58
CA TYR A 136 -6.29 4.51 -10.40
C TYR A 136 -6.86 4.13 -11.77
N ASP A 137 -7.59 5.07 -12.39
CA ASP A 137 -7.93 4.97 -13.80
C ASP A 137 -6.80 5.49 -14.70
N HIS A 138 -6.99 5.37 -16.02
CA HIS A 138 -6.05 5.88 -17.03
C HIS A 138 -5.85 7.39 -17.03
N ASP A 139 -6.71 8.16 -16.34
CA ASP A 139 -6.64 9.61 -16.24
C ASP A 139 -6.04 10.05 -14.88
N GLY A 140 -5.58 9.10 -14.05
CA GLY A 140 -5.04 9.34 -12.72
C GLY A 140 -6.11 9.59 -11.64
N SER A 141 -7.39 9.36 -11.94
CA SER A 141 -8.49 9.48 -10.97
C SER A 141 -8.55 8.25 -10.06
N MET A 142 -9.07 8.42 -8.84
CA MET A 142 -9.25 7.32 -7.90
C MET A 142 -10.44 6.43 -8.33
N ILE A 143 -10.21 5.14 -8.56
CA ILE A 143 -11.30 4.15 -8.74
C ILE A 143 -11.73 3.58 -7.39
N SER A 144 -10.76 3.22 -6.55
CA SER A 144 -10.99 2.58 -5.26
C SER A 144 -9.88 2.88 -4.26
N ALA A 145 -10.19 2.75 -2.98
CA ALA A 145 -9.28 2.98 -1.87
C ALA A 145 -9.39 1.83 -0.85
N HIS A 146 -8.42 1.76 0.05
CA HIS A 146 -8.53 0.96 1.27
C HIS A 146 -9.67 1.50 2.15
N ASP A 147 -10.24 0.63 3.00
CA ASP A 147 -11.13 1.10 4.06
C ASP A 147 -10.36 2.05 4.98
N LEU A 148 -10.93 3.24 5.16
CA LEU A 148 -10.39 4.32 5.98
C LEU A 148 -11.01 4.32 7.37
N VAL A 149 -12.27 3.90 7.48
CA VAL A 149 -12.99 3.74 8.75
C VAL A 149 -13.61 2.36 8.82
N VAL A 150 -13.45 1.69 9.95
CA VAL A 150 -13.99 0.35 10.23
C VAL A 150 -14.70 0.30 11.58
N ASP A 151 -15.48 -0.76 11.81
CA ASP A 151 -16.04 -1.06 13.13
C ASP A 151 -14.95 -1.71 14.01
N ASP A 152 -14.80 -1.24 15.26
CA ASP A 152 -13.86 -1.78 16.25
C ASP A 152 -14.25 -3.17 16.80
N GLY A 153 -15.35 -3.75 16.30
CA GLY A 153 -15.95 -4.99 16.78
C GLY A 153 -16.84 -4.80 18.00
N LYS A 154 -16.98 -3.57 18.51
CA LYS A 154 -17.85 -3.19 19.63
C LYS A 154 -18.95 -2.22 19.19
N GLY A 155 -19.06 -1.96 17.88
CA GLY A 155 -20.05 -1.06 17.31
C GLY A 155 -19.60 0.41 17.27
N ASN A 156 -18.31 0.70 17.50
CA ASN A 156 -17.76 2.04 17.35
C ASN A 156 -16.95 2.15 16.07
N SER A 157 -16.96 3.34 15.48
CA SER A 157 -16.14 3.68 14.32
C SER A 157 -14.70 3.95 14.74
N GLN A 158 -13.74 3.39 14.01
CA GLN A 158 -12.31 3.59 14.22
C GLN A 158 -11.59 3.85 12.89
N LEU A 159 -10.62 4.77 12.89
CA LEU A 159 -9.73 4.98 11.74
C LEU A 159 -8.80 3.78 11.55
N THR A 160 -8.68 3.30 10.31
CA THR A 160 -7.60 2.40 9.94
C THR A 160 -6.27 3.16 9.88
N MET A 161 -5.15 2.45 9.70
CA MET A 161 -3.86 3.09 9.47
C MET A 161 -3.88 4.01 8.23
N PHE A 162 -4.63 3.63 7.18
CA PHE A 162 -4.80 4.45 5.98
C PHE A 162 -5.68 5.66 6.28
N GLY A 163 -6.81 5.45 6.97
CA GLY A 163 -7.72 6.54 7.34
C GLY A 163 -7.05 7.60 8.21
N LEU A 164 -6.28 7.19 9.22
CA LEU A 164 -5.52 8.12 10.05
C LEU A 164 -4.56 8.98 9.21
N GLY A 165 -3.79 8.34 8.32
CA GLY A 165 -2.88 9.03 7.43
C GLY A 165 -3.58 10.03 6.50
N VAL A 166 -4.74 9.64 5.94
CA VAL A 166 -5.57 10.49 5.08
C VAL A 166 -6.10 11.69 5.86
N VAL A 167 -6.71 11.50 7.03
CA VAL A 167 -7.27 12.59 7.84
C VAL A 167 -6.18 13.61 8.20
N MET A 168 -5.04 13.14 8.70
CA MET A 168 -3.93 14.02 9.06
C MET A 168 -3.42 14.81 7.85
N SER A 169 -3.33 14.16 6.70
CA SER A 169 -2.84 14.77 5.46
C SER A 169 -3.79 15.83 4.92
N LEU A 170 -5.07 15.48 4.75
CA LEU A 170 -6.07 16.41 4.23
C LEU A 170 -6.20 17.64 5.13
N ASN A 171 -6.19 17.44 6.45
CA ASN A 171 -6.20 18.55 7.41
C ASN A 171 -4.95 19.44 7.29
N SER A 172 -3.76 18.84 7.09
CA SER A 172 -2.51 19.60 6.89
C SER A 172 -2.48 20.40 5.57
N GLU A 173 -3.20 19.92 4.57
CA GLU A 173 -3.40 20.57 3.26
C GLU A 173 -4.50 21.65 3.31
N GLY A 174 -5.12 21.86 4.48
CA GLY A 174 -6.17 22.85 4.68
C GLY A 174 -7.55 22.43 4.14
N ILE A 175 -7.77 21.13 3.93
CA ILE A 175 -9.07 20.59 3.54
C ILE A 175 -9.94 20.46 4.78
N GLU A 176 -11.09 21.14 4.78
CA GLU A 176 -12.08 21.07 5.85
C GLU A 176 -12.73 19.68 5.87
N LEU A 177 -12.57 18.98 6.98
CA LEU A 177 -13.21 17.70 7.27
C LEU A 177 -14.34 17.90 8.28
N GLU A 178 -15.38 17.08 8.20
CA GLU A 178 -16.50 17.14 9.12
C GLU A 178 -16.08 16.81 10.56
N GLU A 179 -16.77 17.42 11.53
CA GLU A 179 -16.49 17.22 12.97
C GLU A 179 -16.56 15.73 13.36
N GLU A 180 -17.44 14.95 12.74
CA GLU A 180 -17.56 13.52 12.99
C GLU A 180 -16.33 12.72 12.54
N ILE A 181 -15.64 13.16 11.48
CA ILE A 181 -14.37 12.56 11.05
C ILE A 181 -13.25 12.95 12.02
N LEU A 182 -13.19 14.24 12.38
CA LEU A 182 -12.17 14.75 13.29
C LEU A 182 -12.28 14.14 14.69
N ALA A 183 -13.50 13.86 15.16
CA ALA A 183 -13.75 13.17 16.42
C ALA A 183 -13.15 11.76 16.47
N LEU A 184 -12.90 11.12 15.32
CA LEU A 184 -12.22 9.81 15.28
C LEU A 184 -10.72 9.88 15.62
N LEU A 185 -10.14 11.09 15.66
CA LEU A 185 -8.75 11.30 16.10
C LEU A 185 -8.63 11.36 17.63
N GLU A 186 -9.73 11.55 18.34
CA GLU A 186 -9.72 11.63 19.80
C GLU A 186 -9.37 10.26 20.39
N VAL A 187 -8.29 10.21 21.17
CA VAL A 187 -7.94 9.00 21.93
C VAL A 187 -9.01 8.84 23.03
N PRO A 188 -9.60 7.65 23.22
CA PRO A 188 -10.57 7.45 24.30
C PRO A 188 -9.96 7.85 25.65
N GLU A 189 -10.70 8.63 26.45
CA GLU A 189 -10.27 9.02 27.79
C GLU A 189 -9.81 7.78 28.59
N GLY A 190 -8.55 7.77 29.04
CA GLY A 190 -7.98 6.71 29.88
C GLY A 190 -6.95 5.77 29.22
N MET A 191 -6.45 6.08 28.02
CA MET A 191 -5.29 5.43 27.42
C MET A 191 -4.05 6.34 27.36
N GLU A 192 -3.66 6.89 28.52
CA GLU A 192 -2.29 7.40 28.77
C GLU A 192 -1.45 6.37 29.54
#